data_AF-A0A5R2MVB4-F1
#
_entry.id   AF-A0A5R2MVB4-F1
#
_cell.length_a   1.000
_cell.length_b   1.000
_cell.length_c   1.000
_cell.angle_alpha   90.00
_cell.angle_beta   90.00
_cell.angle_gamma   90.00
#
_symmetry.space_group_name_H-M   'P 1'
#
loop_
_entity.id
_entity.type
_entity.pdbx_description
1 polymer ?
#
loop_
_entity_poly.entity_id
_entity_poly.type
_entity_poly.pdbx_seq_one_letter_code
_entity_poly.pdbx_strand_id
1 'polypeptide(L)'
;AVVAGAYAYRMYQNGISTPADGDWYLRSALINPVDPGGPTSPLYAPSVPVYEAYAGVLQSFNQLGTLQQRAGNRSWTGAAQPDADDRVEGGSPIWGRIEAAHKKF
;
A
#
# COMPACT_ATOMS: atom_id res chain seq x y z
N ALA A 1 -3.05 16.16 18.80
CA ALA A 1 -1.82 15.36 18.71
C ALA A 1 -0.98 15.91 17.57
N VAL A 2 0.35 15.88 17.68
CA VAL A 2 1.28 16.45 16.69
C VAL A 2 2.07 15.31 16.04
N VAL A 3 2.44 15.44 14.77
CA VAL A 3 3.31 14.49 14.07
C VAL A 3 4.61 15.18 13.69
N ALA A 4 5.74 14.52 13.93
CA ALA A 4 7.04 14.95 13.44
C ALA A 4 7.84 13.71 13.00
N GLY A 5 8.18 13.65 11.70
CA GLY A 5 8.85 12.50 11.10
C GLY A 5 8.03 11.21 11.25
N ALA A 6 8.69 10.14 11.73
CA ALA A 6 8.07 8.83 11.93
C ALA A 6 7.21 8.74 13.21
N TYR A 7 7.15 9.80 14.02
CA TYR A 7 6.58 9.73 15.36
C TYR A 7 5.39 10.68 15.53
N ALA A 8 4.36 10.22 16.23
CA ALA A 8 3.30 11.05 16.76
C ALA A 8 3.55 11.35 18.23
N TYR A 9 3.11 12.54 18.64
CA TYR A 9 3.32 13.12 19.96
C TYR A 9 1.98 13.52 20.57
N ARG A 10 1.84 13.19 21.85
CA ARG A 10 0.72 13.64 22.70
C ARG A 10 1.27 14.54 23.81
N MET A 11 0.40 15.40 24.31
CA MET A 11 0.72 16.34 25.38
C MET A 11 0.51 15.66 26.74
N TYR A 12 1.48 15.79 27.63
CA TYR A 12 1.44 15.28 29.00
C TYR A 12 1.86 16.38 29.97
N GLN A 13 1.18 16.46 31.11
CA GLN A 13 1.58 17.31 32.22
C GLN A 13 2.57 16.54 33.10
N ASN A 14 3.53 17.27 33.67
CA ASN A 14 4.61 16.81 34.53
C ASN A 14 5.70 15.99 33.83
N GLY A 15 6.98 16.23 34.13
CA GLY A 15 8.13 15.50 33.61
C GLY A 15 8.19 14.01 33.98
N ILE A 16 8.96 13.19 33.24
CA ILE A 16 9.16 11.76 33.56
C ILE A 16 10.05 11.63 34.80
N SER A 17 11.17 12.37 34.81
CA SER A 17 12.12 12.43 35.93
C SER A 17 11.72 13.47 36.99
N THR A 18 10.76 14.35 36.69
CA THR A 18 10.32 15.47 37.54
C THR A 18 8.78 15.53 37.61
N PRO A 19 8.11 14.56 38.27
CA PRO A 19 6.65 14.41 38.19
C PRO A 19 5.82 15.51 38.86
N ALA A 20 6.45 16.51 39.47
CA ALA A 20 5.81 17.63 40.16
C ALA A 20 6.20 19.01 39.58
N ASP A 21 6.83 19.05 38.39
CA ASP A 21 7.24 20.32 37.78
C ASP A 21 6.07 21.18 37.27
N GLY A 22 4.90 20.60 37.00
CA GLY A 22 3.74 21.32 36.49
C GLY A 22 3.83 21.69 35.01
N ASP A 23 4.93 21.35 34.35
CA ASP A 23 5.25 21.71 32.98
C ASP A 23 4.56 20.78 31.97
N TRP A 24 4.50 21.22 30.71
CA TRP A 24 3.88 20.47 29.62
C TRP A 24 4.91 19.93 28.64
N TYR A 25 4.83 18.63 28.37
CA TYR A 25 5.78 17.91 27.52
C TYR A 25 5.07 17.20 26.38
N LEU A 26 5.71 17.20 25.20
CA LEU A 26 5.33 16.34 24.09
C LEU A 26 6.06 15.00 24.21
N ARG A 27 5.32 13.90 24.16
CA ARG A 27 5.90 12.54 24.25
C ARG A 27 5.40 11.66 23.12
N SER A 28 6.32 10.92 22.51
CA SER A 28 6.03 9.82 21.62
C SER A 28 6.17 8.51 22.40
N ALA A 29 5.11 8.09 23.08
CA ALA A 29 5.07 6.83 23.82
C ALA A 29 3.65 6.24 23.76
N LEU A 30 3.56 4.94 23.45
CA LEU A 30 2.31 4.19 23.33
C LEU A 30 1.67 3.91 24.70
N ILE A 31 2.52 3.68 25.71
CA ILE A 31 2.17 3.38 27.10
C ILE A 31 2.74 4.52 27.94
N ASN A 32 1.94 5.08 28.83
CA ASN A 32 2.44 6.02 29.83
C ASN A 32 3.38 5.20 30.73
N PRO A 33 4.71 5.40 30.72
CA PRO A 33 5.57 4.65 31.59
C PRO A 33 5.20 5.03 33.03
N VAL A 34 4.50 4.13 33.71
CA VAL A 34 4.26 4.25 35.16
C VAL A 34 5.59 4.15 35.91
N ASP A 35 6.60 3.60 35.25
CA ASP A 35 7.95 3.42 35.74
C ASP A 35 8.96 4.23 34.87
N PRO A 36 9.69 5.21 35.44
CA PRO A 36 10.65 6.08 34.72
C PRO A 36 11.78 5.37 33.95
N GLY A 37 11.91 4.05 34.05
CA GLY A 37 12.88 3.23 33.30
C GLY A 37 12.25 2.09 32.47
N GLY A 38 10.91 2.01 32.41
CA GLY A 38 10.21 0.95 31.67
C GLY A 38 10.36 1.08 30.15
N PRO A 39 10.27 -0.04 29.39
CA PRO A 39 10.33 0.01 27.94
C PRO A 39 9.17 0.85 27.39
N THR A 40 9.49 1.98 26.78
CA THR A 40 8.52 2.83 26.08
C THR A 40 8.56 2.49 24.60
N SER A 41 7.53 1.80 24.11
CA SER A 41 7.33 1.70 22.66
C SER A 41 6.96 3.09 22.13
N PRO A 42 7.67 3.61 21.12
CA PRO A 42 7.35 4.92 20.58
C PRO A 42 5.97 4.90 19.90
N LEU A 43 5.30 6.05 19.93
CA LEU A 43 4.05 6.23 19.21
C LEU A 43 4.39 6.63 17.77
N TYR A 44 4.22 5.70 16.83
CA TYR A 44 4.44 5.97 15.41
C TYR A 44 3.37 6.87 14.81
N ALA A 45 3.77 7.67 13.82
CA ALA A 45 2.83 8.49 13.05
C ALA A 45 1.92 7.59 12.19
N PRO A 46 0.64 7.97 11.99
CA PRO A 46 -0.30 7.17 11.19
C PRO A 46 0.12 7.05 9.72
N SER A 47 1.02 7.93 9.26
CA SER A 47 1.58 7.88 7.90
C SER A 47 2.69 6.85 7.73
N VAL A 48 3.34 6.39 8.80
CA VAL A 48 4.47 5.43 8.72
C VAL A 48 4.09 4.16 7.95
N PRO A 49 3.02 3.41 8.30
CA PRO A 49 2.68 2.18 7.59
C PRO A 49 2.35 2.42 6.10
N VAL A 50 1.85 3.60 5.75
CA VAL A 50 1.58 3.98 4.35
C VAL A 50 2.88 4.11 3.56
N TYR A 51 3.89 4.78 4.14
CA TYR A 51 5.20 4.94 3.50
C TYR A 51 5.98 3.63 3.44
N GLU A 52 5.92 2.79 4.48
CA GLU A 52 6.57 1.49 4.48
C GLU A 52 6.01 0.56 3.39
N ALA A 53 4.70 0.59 3.16
CA ALA A 53 4.06 -0.26 2.14
C ALA A 53 4.29 0.23 0.70
N TYR A 54 4.67 1.50 0.49
CA TYR A 54 4.61 2.16 -0.82
C TYR A 54 5.40 1.44 -1.91
N ALA A 55 6.68 1.14 -1.65
CA ALA A 55 7.53 0.44 -2.62
C ALA A 55 6.99 -0.96 -2.95
N GLY A 56 6.47 -1.68 -1.95
CA GLY A 56 5.86 -2.99 -2.14
C GLY A 56 4.59 -2.94 -2.99
N VAL A 57 3.78 -1.90 -2.83
CA VAL A 57 2.59 -1.66 -3.68
C VAL A 57 3.01 -1.38 -5.11
N LEU A 58 3.99 -0.50 -5.34
CA LEU A 58 4.51 -0.21 -6.68
C LEU A 58 5.11 -1.46 -7.35
N GLN A 59 5.83 -2.29 -6.60
CA GLN A 59 6.40 -3.53 -7.13
C GLN A 59 5.30 -4.52 -7.56
N SER A 60 4.19 -4.57 -6.83
CA SER A 60 3.07 -5.45 -7.16
C SER A 60 2.42 -5.13 -8.51
N PHE A 61 2.43 -3.85 -8.92
CA PHE A 61 1.92 -3.42 -10.22
C PHE A 61 2.87 -3.69 -11.39
N ASN A 62 4.14 -4.00 -11.11
CA ASN A 62 5.11 -4.36 -12.14
C ASN A 62 5.16 -5.88 -12.42
N GLN A 63 4.22 -6.65 -11.88
CA GLN A 63 4.15 -8.08 -12.15
C GLN A 63 3.59 -8.35 -13.55
N LEU A 64 4.21 -9.29 -14.25
CA LEU A 64 3.79 -9.69 -15.58
C LEU A 64 2.63 -10.70 -15.49
N GLY A 65 1.60 -10.51 -16.30
CA GLY A 65 0.57 -11.52 -16.54
C GLY A 65 1.13 -12.80 -17.19
N THR A 66 0.26 -13.78 -17.47
CA THR A 66 0.72 -15.05 -18.06
C THR A 66 1.11 -14.90 -19.54
N LEU A 67 1.91 -15.85 -20.07
CA LEU A 67 2.25 -15.87 -21.50
C LEU A 67 0.99 -15.95 -22.38
N GLN A 68 0.03 -16.81 -22.01
CA GLN A 68 -1.25 -16.92 -22.71
C GLN A 68 -2.02 -15.60 -22.71
N GLN A 69 -1.98 -14.85 -21.60
CA GLN A 69 -2.59 -13.53 -21.50
C GLN A 69 -1.91 -12.47 -22.39
N ARG A 70 -0.58 -12.55 -22.60
CA ARG A 70 0.16 -11.65 -23.51
C ARG A 70 0.13 -12.06 -24.98
N ALA A 71 0.12 -13.35 -25.29
CA ALA A 71 0.06 -13.83 -26.66
C ALA A 71 -1.39 -13.89 -27.18
N GLY A 72 -2.36 -14.16 -26.29
CA GLY A 72 -3.77 -14.35 -26.62
C GLY A 72 -4.01 -15.54 -27.57
N ASN A 73 -5.28 -15.79 -27.90
CA ASN A 73 -5.65 -16.74 -28.96
C ASN A 73 -5.71 -16.04 -30.35
N ARG A 74 -4.92 -14.99 -30.52
CA ARG A 74 -4.93 -14.10 -31.71
C ARG A 74 -4.48 -14.80 -32.99
N SER A 75 -3.91 -15.99 -32.86
CA SER A 75 -3.48 -16.84 -33.98
C SER A 75 -4.63 -17.56 -34.67
N TRP A 76 -5.86 -17.50 -34.13
CA TRP A 76 -7.01 -18.22 -34.71
C TRP A 76 -7.79 -17.46 -35.80
N THR A 77 -7.34 -16.28 -36.21
CA THR A 77 -7.95 -15.57 -37.36
C THR A 77 -7.43 -16.04 -38.73
N GLY A 78 -6.54 -17.05 -38.76
CA GLY A 78 -5.98 -17.59 -40.01
C GLY A 78 -6.21 -19.09 -40.25
N ALA A 79 -6.83 -19.82 -39.32
CA ALA A 79 -7.21 -21.22 -39.55
C ALA A 79 -8.67 -21.23 -40.02
N ALA A 80 -8.83 -21.33 -41.34
CA ALA A 80 -10.09 -21.33 -42.06
C ALA A 80 -11.20 -22.16 -41.38
N GLN A 81 -12.30 -21.49 -41.06
CA GLN A 81 -13.61 -22.14 -40.97
C GLN A 81 -14.06 -22.34 -42.43
N PRO A 82 -14.19 -23.59 -42.93
CA PRO A 82 -14.93 -23.80 -44.17
C PRO A 82 -16.40 -23.55 -43.81
N ASP A 83 -17.07 -22.67 -44.55
CA ASP A 83 -18.51 -22.37 -44.49
C ASP A 83 -18.96 -21.22 -43.57
N ALA A 84 -18.36 -20.04 -43.71
CA ALA A 84 -19.03 -18.80 -43.30
C ALA A 84 -19.02 -17.78 -44.45
N ASP A 85 -20.22 -17.36 -44.83
CA ASP A 85 -20.56 -16.31 -45.79
C ASP A 85 -19.61 -15.10 -45.74
N ASP A 86 -19.19 -14.65 -46.92
CA ASP A 86 -18.17 -13.66 -47.24
C ASP A 86 -18.59 -12.22 -46.86
N ARG A 87 -18.85 -12.00 -45.56
CA ARG A 87 -19.22 -10.67 -45.01
C ARG A 87 -18.62 -10.32 -43.65
N VAL A 88 -17.66 -11.10 -43.13
CA VAL A 88 -16.89 -10.66 -41.97
C VAL A 88 -15.61 -9.99 -42.47
N GLU A 89 -15.75 -8.72 -42.88
CA GLU A 89 -14.62 -7.80 -43.07
C GLU A 89 -13.59 -8.00 -41.96
N GLY A 90 -12.33 -8.19 -42.36
CA GLY A 90 -11.16 -8.41 -41.51
C GLY A 90 -10.81 -7.20 -40.64
N GLY A 91 -11.72 -6.81 -39.75
CA GLY A 91 -11.47 -5.85 -38.69
C GLY A 91 -10.72 -6.52 -37.56
N SER A 92 -9.48 -6.07 -37.29
CA SER A 92 -8.80 -6.43 -36.05
C SER A 92 -9.63 -5.93 -34.87
N PRO A 93 -10.15 -6.79 -33.98
CA PRO A 93 -10.95 -6.32 -32.86
C PRO A 93 -10.07 -5.48 -31.92
N ILE A 94 -10.55 -4.28 -31.57
CA ILE A 94 -9.93 -3.45 -30.54
C ILE A 94 -10.21 -4.14 -29.19
N TRP A 95 -9.14 -4.47 -28.46
CA TRP A 95 -9.24 -5.06 -27.13
C TRP A 95 -8.44 -4.22 -26.13
N GLY A 96 -8.92 -4.16 -24.90
CA GLY A 96 -8.25 -3.53 -23.77
C GLY A 96 -8.26 -4.43 -22.55
N ARG A 97 -7.42 -4.13 -21.56
CA ARG A 97 -7.40 -4.81 -20.27
C ARG A 97 -7.29 -3.79 -19.13
N ILE A 98 -8.00 -4.06 -18.05
CA ILE A 98 -7.88 -3.39 -16.76
C ILE A 98 -7.47 -4.43 -15.72
N GLU A 99 -6.42 -4.17 -14.96
CA GLU A 99 -5.95 -5.04 -13.88
C GLU A 99 -6.03 -4.30 -12.55
N ALA A 100 -6.41 -5.03 -11.49
CA ALA A 100 -6.46 -4.54 -10.13
C ALA A 100 -5.88 -5.61 -9.20
N ALA A 101 -5.15 -5.18 -8.18
CA ALA A 101 -4.56 -6.07 -7.19
C ALA A 101 -4.96 -5.61 -5.78
N HIS A 102 -5.19 -6.58 -4.90
CA HIS A 102 -5.48 -6.34 -3.49
C HIS A 102 -4.59 -7.24 -2.64
N LYS A 103 -3.99 -6.67 -1.60
CA LYS A 103 -3.15 -7.39 -0.65
C LYS A 103 -3.71 -7.16 0.76
N LYS A 104 -3.96 -8.24 1.50
CA LYS A 104 -4.19 -8.16 2.95
C LYS A 104 -2.83 -8.23 3.65
N PHE A 105 -2.59 -7.29 4.56
CA PHE A 105 -1.47 -7.29 5.49
C PHE A 105 -1.92 -7.94 6.79
#